data_AF-R0LAX8-F1
#
_entry.id   AF-R0LAX8-F1
#
_cell.length_a   1.000
_cell.length_b   1.000
_cell.length_c   1.000
_cell.angle_alpha   90.00
_cell.angle_beta   90.00
_cell.angle_gamma   90.00
#
_symmetry.space_group_name_H-M   'P 1'
#
loop_
_entity.id
_entity.type
_entity.pdbx_description
1 polymer ?
#
loop_
_entity_poly.entity_id
_entity_poly.type
_entity_poly.pdbx_seq_one_letter_code
_entity_poly.pdbx_strand_id
1 'polypeptide(L)'
;QPFKVLATETLNEKALEADIYNAIPTEKVDGTCCYVTTYKGRPYLWARLDRRPNKQAEKRFKQFLYSLEDCKEFIWNFEEDFKPVPDTWIPAKEVEFSNGNPLPDENGHMPGWVPVEKNSKQYCWHSSVVNYEAEIALVLKHHADPGLLEISPVPLAELLEQTLELIGTNINANPYGLGSRKQPVHLLVPHGAFEIKNPPSLNQNDILSWFEGCNEGKVEGIVWHCRDGCLIKLHRHHLGLCWPLAETYLNSQPVVVSFNRNDYDCDFGPKSLFHHFSNLDGQRFDRLKDIKFD
;
A
#
# COMPACT_ATOMS: atom_id res chain seq x y z
N GLN A 1 -9.28 19.73 -17.69
CA GLN A 1 -8.74 18.36 -17.75
C GLN A 1 -8.18 18.02 -16.38
N PRO A 2 -8.41 16.81 -15.83
CA PRO A 2 -7.62 16.38 -14.69
C PRO A 2 -6.15 16.34 -15.11
N PHE A 3 -5.25 16.83 -14.27
CA PHE A 3 -3.80 16.74 -14.48
C PHE A 3 -3.44 15.26 -14.63
N LYS A 4 -2.79 14.90 -15.75
CA LYS A 4 -2.23 13.57 -15.95
C LYS A 4 -0.74 13.68 -15.68
N VAL A 5 -0.28 13.05 -14.60
CA VAL A 5 1.15 12.88 -14.34
C VAL A 5 1.69 11.93 -15.42
N LEU A 6 2.65 12.40 -16.20
CA LEU A 6 3.31 11.63 -17.26
C LEU A 6 4.79 11.50 -16.92
N ALA A 7 5.35 10.33 -17.20
CA ALA A 7 6.79 10.12 -17.11
C ALA A 7 7.50 10.84 -18.26
N THR A 8 8.69 11.33 -17.97
CA THR A 8 9.60 11.98 -18.92
C THR A 8 10.79 11.08 -19.24
N GLU A 9 11.53 11.40 -20.29
CA GLU A 9 12.78 10.70 -20.66
C GLU A 9 13.92 10.94 -19.67
N THR A 10 13.81 11.98 -18.84
CA THR A 10 14.81 12.38 -17.85
C THR A 10 14.46 11.92 -16.45
N LEU A 11 15.47 11.46 -15.70
CA LEU A 11 15.34 11.19 -14.27
C LEU A 11 15.22 12.51 -13.49
N ASN A 12 14.39 12.48 -12.45
CA ASN A 12 14.23 13.60 -11.53
C ASN A 12 15.49 13.78 -10.67
N GLU A 13 15.90 15.02 -10.40
CA GLU A 13 17.04 15.33 -9.51
C GLU A 13 16.92 14.65 -8.15
N LYS A 14 15.73 14.63 -7.54
CA LYS A 14 15.46 13.91 -6.29
C LYS A 14 15.79 12.42 -6.36
N ALA A 15 15.55 11.79 -7.52
CA ALA A 15 15.88 10.37 -7.71
C ALA A 15 17.39 10.15 -7.85
N LEU A 16 18.10 11.08 -8.48
CA LEU A 16 19.56 11.04 -8.60
C LEU A 16 20.23 11.29 -7.24
N GLU A 17 19.74 12.26 -6.47
CA GLU A 17 20.22 12.56 -5.11
C GLU A 17 20.02 11.38 -4.16
N ALA A 18 18.91 10.64 -4.32
CA ALA A 18 18.63 9.43 -3.56
C ALA A 18 19.37 8.18 -4.06
N ASP A 19 20.30 8.31 -5.02
CA ASP A 19 21.10 7.20 -5.57
C ASP A 19 20.23 6.04 -6.12
N ILE A 20 19.23 6.37 -6.95
CA ILE A 20 18.28 5.39 -7.52
C ILE A 20 18.96 4.21 -8.25
N TYR A 21 20.18 4.38 -8.76
CA TYR A 21 20.92 3.31 -9.45
C TYR A 21 21.32 2.15 -8.53
N ASN A 22 21.43 2.40 -7.22
CA ASN A 22 21.72 1.38 -6.20
C ASN A 22 20.48 1.02 -5.36
N ALA A 23 19.30 1.53 -5.74
CA ALA A 23 18.06 1.24 -5.04
C ALA A 23 17.57 -0.20 -5.30
N ILE A 24 16.79 -0.74 -4.36
CA ILE A 24 16.16 -2.05 -4.50
C ILE A 24 14.78 -1.86 -5.17
N PRO A 25 14.56 -2.39 -6.38
CA PRO A 25 13.27 -2.29 -7.06
C PRO A 25 12.31 -3.36 -6.56
N THR A 26 11.10 -2.97 -6.23
CA THR A 26 10.02 -3.86 -5.79
C THR A 26 8.75 -3.62 -6.62
N GLU A 27 7.89 -4.63 -6.70
CA GLU A 27 6.56 -4.49 -7.27
C GLU A 27 5.79 -3.42 -6.48
N LYS A 28 5.23 -2.45 -7.20
CA LYS A 28 4.21 -1.59 -6.63
C LYS A 28 2.90 -2.38 -6.56
N VAL A 29 2.53 -2.76 -5.35
CA VAL A 29 1.27 -3.46 -5.09
C VAL A 29 0.12 -2.45 -5.05
N ASP A 30 -0.94 -2.72 -5.81
CA ASP A 30 -2.13 -1.87 -5.92
C ASP A 30 -3.09 -2.16 -4.76
N GLY A 31 -2.81 -1.53 -3.63
CA GLY A 31 -3.62 -1.60 -2.42
C GLY A 31 -3.92 -0.22 -1.83
N THR A 32 -4.47 -0.23 -0.61
CA THR A 32 -4.51 0.94 0.26
C THR A 32 -3.44 0.82 1.33
N CYS A 33 -2.61 1.86 1.43
CA CYS A 33 -1.53 1.89 2.40
C CYS A 33 -2.04 1.80 3.85
N CYS A 34 -1.32 1.02 4.64
CA CYS A 34 -1.55 0.71 6.04
C CYS A 34 -0.22 0.77 6.79
N TYR A 35 -0.31 0.80 8.11
CA TYR A 35 0.85 0.85 8.98
C TYR A 35 0.53 0.12 10.28
N VAL A 36 1.48 -0.59 10.87
CA VAL A 36 1.29 -1.21 12.18
C VAL A 36 2.15 -0.48 13.20
N THR A 37 1.52 0.03 14.26
CA THR A 37 2.21 0.65 15.39
C THR A 37 1.39 0.53 16.66
N THR A 38 1.97 0.97 17.77
CA THR A 38 1.37 0.85 19.09
C THR A 38 0.17 1.79 19.26
N TYR A 39 -0.94 1.24 19.72
CA TYR A 39 -2.12 1.98 20.13
C TYR A 39 -2.70 1.33 21.40
N LYS A 40 -3.03 2.14 22.40
CA LYS A 40 -3.51 1.64 23.71
C LYS A 40 -2.57 0.58 24.34
N GLY A 41 -1.26 0.74 24.12
CA GLY A 41 -0.22 -0.15 24.66
C GLY A 41 -0.06 -1.49 23.94
N ARG A 42 -0.67 -1.68 22.76
CA ARG A 42 -0.56 -2.93 21.98
C ARG A 42 -0.33 -2.65 20.49
N PRO A 43 0.27 -3.58 19.73
CA PRO A 43 0.34 -3.50 18.28
C PRO A 43 -1.06 -3.39 17.65
N TYR A 44 -1.24 -2.45 16.73
CA TYR A 44 -2.52 -2.18 16.08
C TYR A 44 -2.32 -1.88 14.60
N LEU A 45 -3.32 -2.21 13.78
CA LEU A 45 -3.33 -1.77 12.38
C LEU A 45 -3.86 -0.33 12.31
N TRP A 46 -3.22 0.47 11.48
CA TRP A 46 -3.57 1.85 11.20
C TRP A 46 -3.81 2.01 9.71
N ALA A 47 -4.89 2.70 9.36
CA ALA A 47 -5.24 3.02 7.98
C ALA A 47 -4.74 4.41 7.63
N ARG A 48 -4.35 4.61 6.36
CA ARG A 48 -3.95 5.91 5.86
C ARG A 48 -5.11 6.91 5.93
N LEU A 49 -4.86 8.08 6.50
CA LEU A 49 -5.76 9.22 6.48
C LEU A 49 -4.95 10.50 6.27
N ASP A 50 -4.93 11.01 5.05
CA ASP A 50 -4.27 12.30 4.78
C ASP A 50 -5.15 13.44 5.29
N ARG A 51 -4.58 14.34 6.09
CA ARG A 51 -5.24 15.60 6.44
C ARG A 51 -5.14 16.53 5.24
N ARG A 52 -6.29 16.79 4.62
CA ARG A 52 -6.40 17.57 3.37
C ARG A 52 -6.83 19.02 3.63
N PRO A 53 -6.45 19.95 2.76
CA PRO A 53 -6.92 21.33 2.84
C PRO A 53 -8.44 21.37 2.61
N ASN A 54 -9.07 22.40 3.14
CA ASN A 54 -10.45 22.75 2.83
C ASN A 54 -10.53 23.30 1.40
N LYS A 55 -11.74 23.46 0.86
CA LYS A 55 -11.94 23.88 -0.55
C LYS A 55 -11.35 25.26 -0.86
N GLN A 56 -11.39 26.18 0.10
CA GLN A 56 -10.88 27.55 -0.07
C GLN A 56 -9.35 27.54 -0.09
N ALA A 57 -8.73 26.85 0.86
CA ALA A 57 -7.28 26.68 0.93
C ALA A 57 -6.73 25.95 -0.30
N GLU A 58 -7.38 24.86 -0.74
CA GLU A 58 -6.99 24.13 -1.96
C GLU A 58 -6.99 25.03 -3.19
N LYS A 59 -8.01 25.90 -3.33
CA LYS A 59 -8.08 26.88 -4.44
C LYS A 59 -6.93 27.88 -4.36
N ARG A 60 -6.64 28.39 -3.16
CA ARG A 60 -5.58 29.38 -2.90
C ARG A 60 -4.20 28.80 -3.19
N PHE A 61 -3.95 27.56 -2.75
CA PHE A 61 -2.72 26.82 -3.01
C PHE A 61 -2.53 26.53 -4.51
N LYS A 62 -3.57 26.09 -5.21
CA LYS A 62 -3.52 25.90 -6.67
C LYS A 62 -3.20 27.21 -7.40
N GLN A 63 -3.82 28.32 -7.02
CA GLN A 63 -3.52 29.63 -7.59
C GLN A 63 -2.05 30.02 -7.40
N PHE A 64 -1.52 29.79 -6.20
CA PHE A 64 -0.10 30.00 -5.90
C PHE A 64 0.82 29.15 -6.79
N LEU A 65 0.52 27.85 -6.96
CA LEU A 65 1.29 26.96 -7.84
C LEU A 65 1.26 27.39 -9.31
N TYR A 66 0.22 28.10 -9.78
CA TYR A 66 0.19 28.64 -11.14
C TYR A 66 0.91 29.99 -11.28
N SER A 67 0.95 30.78 -10.21
CA SER A 67 1.55 32.11 -10.21
C SER A 67 3.06 32.07 -9.94
N LEU A 68 3.80 31.13 -10.58
CA LEU A 68 5.24 30.83 -10.44
C LEU A 68 6.21 32.04 -10.64
N GLU A 69 5.74 33.28 -10.54
CA GLU A 69 6.50 34.52 -10.66
C GLU A 69 7.14 35.00 -9.35
N ASP A 70 6.72 34.51 -8.18
CA ASP A 70 7.21 35.00 -6.87
C ASP A 70 7.89 33.87 -6.08
N CYS A 71 9.19 34.02 -5.76
CA CYS A 71 10.01 33.07 -4.96
C CYS A 71 9.60 32.98 -3.48
N LYS A 72 8.33 33.24 -3.15
CA LYS A 72 7.81 33.22 -1.78
C LYS A 72 7.17 31.87 -1.52
N GLU A 73 7.44 31.29 -0.36
CA GLU A 73 6.77 30.07 0.09
C GLU A 73 5.27 30.32 0.35
N PHE A 74 4.44 29.31 0.12
CA PHE A 74 3.02 29.39 0.46
C PHE A 74 2.82 29.32 1.97
N ILE A 75 2.14 30.31 2.54
CA ILE A 75 1.86 30.36 3.97
C ILE A 75 0.51 29.70 4.26
N TRP A 76 0.58 28.58 4.98
CA TRP A 76 -0.57 27.82 5.48
C TRP A 76 -1.07 28.36 6.82
N ASN A 77 -2.40 28.48 6.98
CA ASN A 77 -3.03 28.62 8.29
C ASN A 77 -3.48 27.24 8.80
N PHE A 78 -2.70 26.58 9.65
CA PHE A 78 -2.96 25.20 10.10
C PHE A 78 -4.29 24.99 10.83
N GLU A 79 -4.85 26.04 11.42
CA GLU A 79 -6.14 25.99 12.13
C GLU A 79 -7.32 26.07 11.17
N GLU A 80 -7.23 26.93 10.15
CA GLU A 80 -8.35 27.23 9.26
C GLU A 80 -8.27 26.48 7.93
N ASP A 81 -7.08 26.31 7.35
CA ASP A 81 -6.89 25.83 5.98
C ASP A 81 -7.15 24.33 5.83
N PHE A 82 -7.21 23.54 6.91
CA PHE A 82 -7.29 22.08 6.84
C PHE A 82 -8.56 21.51 7.45
N LYS A 83 -9.00 20.39 6.89
CA LYS A 83 -10.10 19.62 7.46
C LYS A 83 -9.71 19.04 8.83
N PRO A 84 -10.68 18.89 9.76
CA PRO A 84 -10.41 18.24 11.03
C PRO A 84 -10.10 16.76 10.80
N VAL A 85 -9.27 16.21 11.69
CA VAL A 85 -8.96 14.78 11.80
C VAL A 85 -9.31 14.32 13.23
N PRO A 86 -9.51 13.02 13.46
CA PRO A 86 -9.71 12.49 14.81
C PRO A 86 -8.50 12.78 15.71
N ASP A 87 -8.72 12.87 17.03
CA ASP A 87 -7.64 13.07 18.01
C ASP A 87 -6.59 11.94 18.03
N THR A 88 -6.99 10.76 17.54
CA THR A 88 -6.10 9.61 17.39
C THR A 88 -5.24 9.67 16.14
N TRP A 89 -5.42 10.68 15.28
CA TRP A 89 -4.62 10.83 14.08
C TRP A 89 -3.16 11.13 14.43
N ILE A 90 -2.24 10.45 13.76
CA ILE A 90 -0.80 10.70 13.87
C ILE A 90 -0.21 11.00 12.49
N PRO A 91 0.75 11.93 12.39
CA PRO A 91 1.46 12.18 11.14
C PRO A 91 2.30 10.97 10.74
N ALA A 92 2.51 10.78 9.43
CA ALA A 92 3.44 9.77 8.95
C ALA A 92 4.90 10.15 9.26
N LYS A 93 5.78 9.15 9.43
CA LYS A 93 7.16 9.35 9.91
C LYS A 93 7.99 10.33 9.09
N GLU A 94 7.77 10.38 7.78
CA GLU A 94 8.55 11.19 6.83
C GLU A 94 7.97 12.61 6.64
N VAL A 95 6.93 12.98 7.41
CA VAL A 95 6.38 14.33 7.34
C VAL A 95 7.32 15.30 8.04
N GLU A 96 7.71 16.35 7.33
CA GLU A 96 8.49 17.45 7.90
C GLU A 96 7.66 18.25 8.89
N PHE A 97 8.31 18.92 9.84
CA PHE A 97 7.63 19.73 10.85
C PHE A 97 8.17 21.16 10.85
N SER A 98 7.27 22.13 11.03
CA SER A 98 7.61 23.52 11.30
C SER A 98 6.80 24.03 12.50
N ASN A 99 7.49 24.61 13.49
CA ASN A 99 6.88 25.10 14.72
C ASN A 99 5.96 24.06 15.41
N GLY A 100 6.35 22.79 15.38
CA GLY A 100 5.58 21.68 15.96
C GLY A 100 4.39 21.20 15.13
N ASN A 101 4.13 21.79 13.96
CA ASN A 101 3.06 21.36 13.06
C ASN A 101 3.61 20.53 11.90
N PRO A 102 2.95 19.41 11.53
CA PRO A 102 3.30 18.67 10.32
C PRO A 102 3.09 19.55 9.08
N LEU A 103 4.06 19.56 8.18
CA LEU A 103 4.01 20.32 6.94
C LEU A 103 3.25 19.55 5.85
N PRO A 104 2.48 20.24 5.01
CA PRO A 104 1.88 19.62 3.83
C PRO A 104 2.93 19.28 2.77
N ASP A 105 2.69 18.21 2.02
CA ASP A 105 3.48 17.80 0.87
C ASP A 105 3.28 18.74 -0.34
N GLU A 106 3.94 18.42 -1.46
CA GLU A 106 3.84 19.17 -2.73
C GLU A 106 2.40 19.28 -3.28
N ASN A 107 1.49 18.41 -2.85
CA ASN A 107 0.07 18.43 -3.20
C ASN A 107 -0.79 19.17 -2.17
N GLY A 108 -0.17 19.70 -1.10
CA GLY A 108 -0.83 20.37 0.01
C GLY A 108 -1.50 19.40 0.99
N HIS A 109 -1.19 18.10 0.94
CA HIS A 109 -1.73 17.11 1.87
C HIS A 109 -0.77 16.83 3.03
N MET A 110 -1.29 16.50 4.20
CA MET A 110 -0.49 16.01 5.32
C MET A 110 -0.72 14.49 5.49
N PRO A 111 0.23 13.65 5.04
CA PRO A 111 0.27 12.23 5.32
C PRO A 111 0.02 11.87 6.79
N GLY A 112 -0.86 10.91 7.05
CA GLY A 112 -1.02 10.41 8.41
C GLY A 112 -1.87 9.15 8.51
N TRP A 113 -2.13 8.76 9.75
CA TRP A 113 -2.65 7.44 10.10
C TRP A 113 -3.73 7.56 11.18
N VAL A 114 -4.71 6.66 11.14
CA VAL A 114 -5.70 6.47 12.22
C VAL A 114 -5.83 4.99 12.57
N PRO A 115 -6.05 4.63 13.84
CA PRO A 115 -6.13 3.24 14.25
C PRO A 115 -7.40 2.59 13.70
N VAL A 116 -7.27 1.35 13.25
CA VAL A 116 -8.38 0.54 12.73
C VAL A 116 -9.03 -0.18 13.92
N GLU A 117 -10.07 0.43 14.47
CA GLU A 117 -10.85 -0.17 15.57
C GLU A 117 -11.71 -1.35 15.09
N LYS A 118 -11.97 -2.29 16.00
CA LYS A 118 -12.91 -3.41 15.76
C LYS A 118 -14.28 -2.83 15.39
N ASN A 119 -14.88 -3.35 14.33
CA ASN A 119 -16.17 -2.90 13.78
C ASN A 119 -16.17 -1.49 13.17
N SER A 120 -15.01 -0.93 12.81
CA SER A 120 -14.96 0.32 12.06
C SER A 120 -15.75 0.21 10.75
N LYS A 121 -16.79 1.03 10.57
CA LYS A 121 -17.56 1.07 9.32
C LYS A 121 -16.74 1.67 8.16
N GLN A 122 -15.89 2.64 8.46
CA GLN A 122 -15.04 3.31 7.48
C GLN A 122 -13.90 2.40 7.01
N TYR A 123 -13.32 1.64 7.95
CA TYR A 123 -12.17 0.76 7.71
C TYR A 123 -12.56 -0.71 7.87
N CYS A 124 -13.76 -1.07 7.42
CA CYS A 124 -14.32 -2.41 7.63
C CYS A 124 -13.47 -3.51 6.95
N TRP A 125 -12.87 -3.20 5.79
CA TRP A 125 -11.96 -4.12 5.08
C TRP A 125 -10.59 -4.22 5.72
N HIS A 126 -10.08 -3.14 6.32
CA HIS A 126 -8.88 -3.22 7.15
C HIS A 126 -9.13 -4.05 8.41
N SER A 127 -10.31 -3.92 9.00
CA SER A 127 -10.66 -4.66 10.21
C SER A 127 -10.88 -6.16 9.96
N SER A 128 -11.14 -6.59 8.72
CA SER A 128 -11.37 -8.01 8.40
C SER A 128 -10.09 -8.84 8.31
N VAL A 129 -8.93 -8.18 8.18
CA VAL A 129 -7.61 -8.82 8.05
C VAL A 129 -6.80 -8.83 9.34
N VAL A 130 -7.37 -8.36 10.45
CA VAL A 130 -6.74 -8.36 11.78
C VAL A 130 -7.64 -9.02 12.81
N ASN A 131 -7.03 -9.78 13.69
CA ASN A 131 -7.67 -10.29 14.89
C ASN A 131 -6.87 -9.83 16.11
N TYR A 132 -7.40 -8.84 16.83
CA TYR A 132 -6.75 -8.28 18.02
C TYR A 132 -6.85 -9.16 19.27
N GLU A 133 -7.70 -10.20 19.27
CA GLU A 133 -7.78 -11.17 20.37
C GLU A 133 -6.64 -12.20 20.28
N ALA A 134 -6.34 -12.67 19.06
CA ALA A 134 -5.19 -13.49 18.76
C ALA A 134 -3.91 -12.69 18.42
N GLU A 135 -4.00 -11.35 18.40
CA GLU A 135 -2.91 -10.42 18.05
C GLU A 135 -2.21 -10.74 16.70
N ILE A 136 -2.98 -11.14 15.70
CA ILE A 136 -2.50 -11.53 14.36
C ILE A 136 -3.14 -10.74 13.21
N ALA A 137 -2.46 -10.75 12.08
CA ALA A 137 -2.92 -10.26 10.78
C ALA A 137 -2.86 -11.34 9.71
N LEU A 138 -3.79 -11.33 8.74
CA LEU A 138 -3.71 -12.15 7.53
C LEU A 138 -2.80 -11.50 6.49
N VAL A 139 -1.69 -12.15 6.19
CA VAL A 139 -0.61 -11.61 5.37
C VAL A 139 -0.35 -12.49 4.16
N LEU A 140 -0.19 -11.87 2.99
CA LEU A 140 0.37 -12.46 1.78
C LEU A 140 1.86 -12.08 1.67
N LYS A 141 2.73 -13.08 1.55
CA LYS A 141 4.19 -12.93 1.47
C LYS A 141 4.82 -13.99 0.57
N HIS A 142 6.13 -13.90 0.35
CA HIS A 142 6.87 -15.01 -0.25
C HIS A 142 6.96 -16.19 0.73
N HIS A 143 6.74 -17.39 0.21
CA HIS A 143 7.09 -18.63 0.90
C HIS A 143 8.62 -18.80 0.90
N ALA A 144 9.13 -19.67 1.78
CA ALA A 144 10.55 -20.06 1.78
C ALA A 144 10.96 -20.76 0.47
N ASP A 145 10.01 -21.45 -0.17
CA ASP A 145 10.21 -22.07 -1.48
C ASP A 145 10.18 -21.01 -2.60
N PRO A 146 11.20 -20.94 -3.47
CA PRO A 146 11.25 -19.98 -4.55
C PRO A 146 10.05 -20.06 -5.50
N GLY A 147 9.46 -18.90 -5.82
CA GLY A 147 8.35 -18.80 -6.76
C GLY A 147 6.99 -19.25 -6.22
N LEU A 148 6.88 -19.46 -4.89
CA LEU A 148 5.63 -19.75 -4.21
C LEU A 148 5.25 -18.59 -3.29
N LEU A 149 3.98 -18.19 -3.33
CA LEU A 149 3.40 -17.26 -2.36
C LEU A 149 2.82 -18.02 -1.17
N GLU A 150 2.72 -17.34 -0.03
CA GLU A 150 2.14 -17.87 1.20
C GLU A 150 1.12 -16.87 1.75
N ILE A 151 -0.07 -17.38 2.09
CA ILE A 151 -1.02 -16.68 2.94
C ILE A 151 -0.95 -17.28 4.34
N SER A 152 -0.59 -16.47 5.33
CA SER A 152 -0.43 -16.92 6.71
C SER A 152 -0.91 -15.87 7.72
N PRO A 153 -1.35 -16.30 8.92
CA PRO A 153 -1.47 -15.41 10.06
C PRO A 153 -0.06 -15.02 10.54
N VAL A 154 0.17 -13.73 10.75
CA VAL A 154 1.44 -13.17 11.25
C VAL A 154 1.15 -12.36 12.50
N PRO A 155 1.91 -12.55 13.60
CA PRO A 155 1.78 -11.72 14.80
C PRO A 155 1.92 -10.24 14.47
N LEU A 156 1.01 -9.40 14.98
CA LEU A 156 1.07 -7.95 14.79
C LEU A 156 2.37 -7.35 15.36
N ALA A 157 2.96 -8.00 16.37
CA ALA A 157 4.25 -7.63 16.93
C ALA A 157 5.40 -7.73 15.90
N GLU A 158 5.35 -8.69 14.98
CA GLU A 158 6.36 -8.84 13.92
C GLU A 158 6.21 -7.77 12.84
N LEU A 159 5.00 -7.21 12.69
CA LEU A 159 4.70 -6.15 11.72
C LEU A 159 4.90 -4.75 12.30
N LEU A 160 5.27 -4.62 13.58
CA LEU A 160 5.47 -3.32 14.22
C LEU A 160 6.40 -2.43 13.40
N GLU A 161 5.98 -1.19 13.25
CA GLU A 161 6.69 -0.13 12.55
C GLU A 161 6.84 -0.34 11.03
N GLN A 162 6.15 -1.35 10.45
CA GLN A 162 6.12 -1.61 9.02
C GLN A 162 4.90 -0.98 8.34
N THR A 163 5.10 -0.50 7.11
CA THR A 163 4.02 -0.15 6.20
C THR A 163 3.60 -1.37 5.38
N LEU A 164 2.30 -1.47 5.09
CA LEU A 164 1.70 -2.56 4.33
C LEU A 164 0.71 -2.00 3.31
N GLU A 165 0.33 -2.82 2.35
CA GLU A 165 -0.77 -2.56 1.43
C GLU A 165 -1.91 -3.53 1.75
N LEU A 166 -3.10 -3.01 2.03
CA LEU A 166 -4.31 -3.83 2.05
C LEU A 166 -4.76 -4.04 0.60
N ILE A 167 -4.86 -5.29 0.17
CA ILE A 167 -5.43 -5.69 -1.12
C ILE A 167 -6.71 -6.50 -0.92
N GLY A 168 -7.57 -6.59 -1.92
CA GLY A 168 -8.73 -7.46 -1.85
C GLY A 168 -9.91 -7.06 -2.73
N THR A 169 -11.00 -7.80 -2.58
CA THR A 169 -12.23 -7.71 -3.39
C THR A 169 -12.79 -6.29 -3.48
N ASN A 170 -12.70 -5.53 -2.39
CA ASN A 170 -13.27 -4.19 -2.29
C ASN A 170 -12.22 -3.08 -2.29
N ILE A 171 -10.98 -3.40 -2.64
CA ILE A 171 -9.88 -2.45 -2.71
C ILE A 171 -9.59 -2.13 -4.17
N ASN A 172 -9.57 -0.83 -4.47
CA ASN A 172 -9.31 -0.29 -5.80
C ASN A 172 -10.17 -1.01 -6.86
N ALA A 173 -9.56 -1.56 -7.91
CA ALA A 173 -10.27 -2.32 -8.95
C ALA A 173 -10.17 -3.85 -8.77
N ASN A 174 -9.68 -4.34 -7.61
CA ASN A 174 -9.34 -5.74 -7.36
C ASN A 174 -8.47 -6.37 -8.48
N PRO A 175 -7.29 -5.80 -8.80
CA PRO A 175 -6.42 -6.26 -9.88
C PRO A 175 -5.91 -7.71 -9.70
N TYR A 176 -5.96 -8.21 -8.48
CA TYR A 176 -5.49 -9.55 -8.12
C TYR A 176 -6.61 -10.60 -8.11
N GLY A 177 -7.85 -10.21 -8.44
CA GLY A 177 -8.97 -11.15 -8.56
C GLY A 177 -9.35 -11.85 -7.26
N LEU A 178 -9.06 -11.25 -6.11
CA LEU A 178 -9.30 -11.86 -4.80
C LEU A 178 -10.80 -11.90 -4.51
N GLY A 179 -11.31 -13.09 -4.17
CA GLY A 179 -12.67 -13.30 -3.71
C GLY A 179 -13.76 -12.82 -4.67
N SER A 180 -14.96 -12.60 -4.12
CA SER A 180 -16.11 -12.07 -4.86
C SER A 180 -16.97 -11.19 -3.96
N ARG A 181 -17.92 -10.43 -4.52
CA ARG A 181 -18.85 -9.64 -3.69
C ARG A 181 -19.65 -10.48 -2.67
N LYS A 182 -19.86 -11.77 -2.95
CA LYS A 182 -20.56 -12.70 -2.05
C LYS A 182 -19.65 -13.23 -0.93
N GLN A 183 -18.37 -13.42 -1.26
CA GLN A 183 -17.33 -13.92 -0.36
C GLN A 183 -16.09 -13.04 -0.55
N PRO A 184 -16.08 -11.84 0.07
CA PRO A 184 -14.98 -10.91 -0.09
C PRO A 184 -13.72 -11.48 0.57
N VAL A 185 -12.57 -11.27 -0.05
CA VAL A 185 -11.25 -11.67 0.44
C VAL A 185 -10.36 -10.44 0.47
N HIS A 186 -9.63 -10.29 1.57
CA HIS A 186 -8.67 -9.21 1.80
C HIS A 186 -7.43 -9.77 2.47
N LEU A 187 -6.27 -9.20 2.16
CA LEU A 187 -4.97 -9.61 2.67
C LEU A 187 -4.09 -8.37 2.87
N LEU A 188 -3.22 -8.38 3.87
CA LEU A 188 -2.13 -7.41 3.98
C LEU A 188 -0.91 -7.91 3.21
N VAL A 189 -0.20 -7.00 2.56
CA VAL A 189 1.07 -7.26 1.90
C VAL A 189 2.11 -6.32 2.50
N PRO A 190 3.21 -6.81 3.11
CA PRO A 190 4.26 -5.93 3.61
C PRO A 190 4.85 -5.12 2.45
N HIS A 191 5.09 -3.83 2.69
CA HIS A 191 5.62 -2.95 1.65
C HIS A 191 7.04 -3.40 1.26
N GLY A 192 7.30 -3.49 -0.05
CA GLY A 192 8.57 -3.97 -0.58
C GLY A 192 8.80 -5.49 -0.47
N ALA A 193 7.78 -6.28 -0.11
CA ALA A 193 7.92 -7.73 0.03
C ALA A 193 8.29 -8.46 -1.27
N PHE A 194 7.94 -7.89 -2.43
CA PHE A 194 8.11 -8.50 -3.74
C PHE A 194 9.19 -7.77 -4.53
N GLU A 195 10.45 -8.16 -4.33
CA GLU A 195 11.59 -7.63 -5.08
C GLU A 195 11.54 -8.07 -6.55
N ILE A 196 11.78 -7.12 -7.46
CA ILE A 196 11.90 -7.40 -8.90
C ILE A 196 13.31 -7.91 -9.17
N LYS A 197 13.43 -9.17 -9.60
CA LYS A 197 14.72 -9.84 -9.76
C LYS A 197 15.45 -9.43 -11.03
N ASN A 198 14.71 -9.11 -12.08
CA ASN A 198 15.26 -8.64 -13.36
C ASN A 198 14.66 -7.27 -13.70
N PRO A 199 15.05 -6.21 -12.97
CA PRO A 199 14.48 -4.88 -13.21
C PRO A 199 14.96 -4.30 -14.54
N PRO A 200 14.14 -3.47 -15.21
CA PRO A 200 14.59 -2.75 -16.40
C PRO A 200 15.67 -1.73 -16.06
N SER A 201 16.51 -1.38 -17.05
CA SER A 201 17.37 -0.22 -16.96
C SER A 201 16.55 1.06 -16.75
N LEU A 202 17.12 2.05 -16.06
CA LEU A 202 16.47 3.35 -15.79
C LEU A 202 16.44 4.28 -17.02
N ASN A 203 15.86 3.81 -18.12
CA ASN A 203 15.50 4.64 -19.27
C ASN A 203 14.09 4.27 -19.76
N GLN A 204 13.42 5.23 -20.39
CA GLN A 204 12.00 5.09 -20.70
C GLN A 204 11.68 3.90 -21.62
N ASN A 205 12.51 3.65 -22.63
CA ASN A 205 12.28 2.58 -23.60
C ASN A 205 12.41 1.19 -22.98
N ASP A 206 13.43 0.97 -22.16
CA ASP A 206 13.64 -0.32 -21.49
C ASP A 206 12.52 -0.59 -20.48
N ILE A 207 12.09 0.44 -19.73
CA ILE A 207 10.98 0.33 -18.78
C ILE A 207 9.66 0.00 -19.50
N LEU A 208 9.34 0.72 -20.58
CA LEU A 208 8.17 0.42 -21.42
C LEU A 208 8.22 -1.03 -21.94
N SER A 209 9.36 -1.42 -22.52
CA SER A 209 9.58 -2.77 -23.05
C SER A 209 9.41 -3.84 -21.97
N TRP A 210 9.84 -3.57 -20.73
CA TRP A 210 9.68 -4.49 -19.61
C TRP A 210 8.21 -4.64 -19.19
N PHE A 211 7.49 -3.53 -19.04
CA PHE A 211 6.07 -3.52 -18.66
C PHE A 211 5.16 -4.23 -19.68
N GLU A 212 5.53 -4.25 -20.97
CA GLU A 212 4.74 -4.86 -22.04
C GLU A 212 5.25 -6.24 -22.47
N GLY A 213 6.56 -6.47 -22.38
CA GLY A 213 7.24 -7.60 -23.02
C GLY A 213 7.48 -8.81 -22.13
N CYS A 214 7.35 -8.71 -20.80
CA CYS A 214 7.62 -9.82 -19.90
C CYS A 214 6.53 -10.08 -18.85
N ASN A 215 6.56 -11.26 -18.23
CA ASN A 215 5.55 -11.64 -17.25
C ASN A 215 5.72 -10.91 -15.91
N GLU A 216 6.96 -10.73 -15.43
CA GLU A 216 7.29 -9.94 -14.22
C GLU A 216 6.85 -8.47 -14.37
N GLY A 217 6.80 -7.97 -15.60
CA GLY A 217 6.32 -6.64 -15.96
C GLY A 217 4.82 -6.42 -15.82
N LYS A 218 4.01 -7.44 -15.53
CA LYS A 218 2.54 -7.30 -15.41
C LYS A 218 2.10 -6.82 -14.02
N VAL A 219 2.69 -5.71 -13.57
CA VAL A 219 2.50 -5.11 -12.23
C VAL A 219 2.01 -3.67 -12.34
N GLU A 220 1.43 -3.10 -11.28
CA GLU A 220 0.91 -1.71 -11.30
C GLU A 220 1.99 -0.68 -11.60
N GLY A 221 3.20 -0.97 -11.11
CA GLY A 221 4.33 -0.07 -11.14
C GLY A 221 5.55 -0.67 -10.46
N ILE A 222 6.58 0.15 -10.34
CA ILE A 222 7.83 -0.16 -9.64
C ILE A 222 8.02 0.86 -8.52
N VAL A 223 8.46 0.39 -7.36
CA VAL A 223 8.96 1.23 -6.26
C VAL A 223 10.45 0.95 -6.09
N TRP A 224 11.28 1.97 -6.22
CA TRP A 224 12.70 1.90 -5.90
C TRP A 224 12.91 2.36 -4.45
N HIS A 225 13.44 1.46 -3.63
CA HIS A 225 13.81 1.73 -2.24
C HIS A 225 15.26 2.20 -2.18
N CYS A 226 15.44 3.51 -2.05
CA CYS A 226 16.75 4.15 -1.97
C CYS A 226 17.39 3.96 -0.58
N ARG A 227 18.72 4.09 -0.53
CA ARG A 227 19.50 3.84 0.69
C ARG A 227 19.23 4.83 1.82
N ASP A 228 18.85 6.04 1.47
CA ASP A 228 18.46 7.12 2.40
C ASP A 228 17.02 6.98 2.93
N GLY A 229 16.29 5.94 2.49
CA GLY A 229 14.89 5.72 2.81
C GLY A 229 13.91 6.36 1.82
N CYS A 230 14.39 7.12 0.83
CA CYS A 230 13.53 7.68 -0.20
C CYS A 230 12.86 6.57 -1.03
N LEU A 231 11.59 6.79 -1.39
CA LEU A 231 10.84 5.89 -2.26
C LEU A 231 10.53 6.59 -3.57
N ILE A 232 11.15 6.14 -4.67
CA ILE A 232 10.82 6.62 -6.01
C ILE A 232 9.82 5.66 -6.64
N LYS A 233 8.72 6.19 -7.19
CA LYS A 233 7.59 5.37 -7.68
C LYS A 233 7.28 5.69 -9.13
N LEU A 234 7.12 4.65 -9.94
CA LEU A 234 6.64 4.76 -11.31
C LEU A 234 5.44 3.85 -11.50
N HIS A 235 4.32 4.40 -11.92
CA HIS A 235 3.12 3.65 -12.25
C HIS A 235 3.02 3.45 -13.75
N ARG A 236 2.43 2.33 -14.19
CA ARG A 236 2.13 2.05 -15.61
C ARG A 236 1.42 3.21 -16.31
N HIS A 237 0.46 3.83 -15.63
CA HIS A 237 -0.33 4.90 -16.22
C HIS A 237 0.47 6.20 -16.46
N HIS A 238 1.59 6.42 -15.76
CA HIS A 238 2.52 7.52 -16.05
C HIS A 238 3.14 7.36 -17.44
N LEU A 239 3.29 6.13 -17.92
CA LEU A 239 3.77 5.79 -19.26
C LEU A 239 2.63 5.65 -20.28
N GLY A 240 1.39 5.98 -19.91
CA GLY A 240 0.22 5.83 -20.76
C GLY A 240 -0.30 4.39 -20.91
N LEU A 241 0.27 3.43 -20.18
CA LEU A 241 -0.16 2.04 -20.20
C LEU A 241 -1.43 1.84 -19.36
N CYS A 242 -2.21 0.81 -19.69
CA CYS A 242 -3.41 0.46 -18.95
C CYS A 242 -3.10 -0.22 -17.61
N TRP A 243 -4.01 0.00 -16.66
CA TRP A 243 -4.10 -0.71 -15.39
C TRP A 243 -5.56 -0.62 -14.89
N PRO A 244 -6.14 -1.67 -14.27
CA PRO A 244 -5.57 -3.00 -14.03
C PRO A 244 -5.41 -3.85 -15.30
N LEU A 245 -4.55 -4.87 -15.23
CA LEU A 245 -4.42 -5.89 -16.28
C LEU A 245 -5.36 -7.07 -16.01
N ALA A 246 -5.74 -7.81 -17.05
CA ALA A 246 -6.55 -9.02 -16.90
C ALA A 246 -5.82 -10.15 -16.15
N GLU A 247 -4.50 -10.25 -16.35
CA GLU A 247 -3.61 -11.15 -15.62
C GLU A 247 -2.42 -10.34 -15.11
N THR A 248 -2.27 -10.26 -13.80
CA THR A 248 -1.15 -9.60 -13.12
C THR A 248 -0.08 -10.62 -12.74
N TYR A 249 1.16 -10.17 -12.56
CA TYR A 249 2.27 -11.05 -12.20
C TYR A 249 2.00 -11.74 -10.85
N LEU A 250 1.64 -10.97 -9.82
CA LEU A 250 1.33 -11.49 -8.49
C LEU A 250 0.21 -12.55 -8.52
N ASN A 251 -0.84 -12.35 -9.33
CA ASN A 251 -1.89 -13.35 -9.50
C ASN A 251 -1.45 -14.59 -10.30
N SER A 252 -0.39 -14.50 -11.09
CA SER A 252 0.10 -15.64 -11.89
C SER A 252 0.94 -16.64 -11.08
N GLN A 253 1.28 -16.31 -9.83
CA GLN A 253 2.09 -17.16 -8.97
C GLN A 253 1.23 -18.16 -8.19
N PRO A 254 1.73 -19.40 -7.98
CA PRO A 254 1.09 -20.34 -7.08
C PRO A 254 1.12 -19.81 -5.65
N VAL A 255 0.14 -20.23 -4.86
CA VAL A 255 -0.01 -19.82 -3.46
C VAL A 255 -0.36 -21.00 -2.57
N VAL A 256 0.25 -21.07 -1.39
CA VAL A 256 -0.10 -21.99 -0.31
C VAL A 256 -0.75 -21.23 0.84
N VAL A 257 -1.71 -21.85 1.51
CA VAL A 257 -2.28 -21.33 2.77
C VAL A 257 -1.63 -22.08 3.94
N SER A 258 -1.07 -21.31 4.87
CA SER A 258 -0.34 -21.83 6.04
C SER A 258 -0.89 -21.12 7.28
N PHE A 259 -1.83 -21.75 7.97
CA PHE A 259 -2.55 -21.16 9.09
C PHE A 259 -2.29 -21.87 10.41
N ASN A 260 -2.14 -23.21 10.40
CA ASN A 260 -2.03 -24.06 11.59
C ASN A 260 -2.92 -23.61 12.77
N ARG A 261 -4.22 -23.93 12.69
CA ARG A 261 -5.23 -23.46 13.67
C ARG A 261 -4.88 -23.76 15.13
N ASN A 262 -4.09 -24.80 15.40
CA ASN A 262 -3.74 -25.21 16.77
C ASN A 262 -2.82 -24.20 17.47
N ASP A 263 -2.20 -23.27 16.72
CA ASP A 263 -1.32 -22.24 17.27
C ASP A 263 -2.10 -21.10 17.97
N TYR A 264 -3.43 -21.07 17.82
CA TYR A 264 -4.29 -19.99 18.32
C TYR A 264 -5.44 -20.51 19.18
N ASP A 265 -5.47 -20.12 20.45
CA ASP A 265 -6.57 -20.42 21.38
C ASP A 265 -7.67 -19.35 21.29
N CYS A 266 -8.30 -19.21 20.11
CA CYS A 266 -9.44 -18.31 19.94
C CYS A 266 -10.46 -18.84 18.91
N ASP A 267 -11.73 -18.50 19.09
CA ASP A 267 -12.77 -18.76 18.09
C ASP A 267 -12.86 -17.58 17.13
N PHE A 268 -12.39 -17.78 15.90
CA PHE A 268 -12.42 -16.78 14.84
C PHE A 268 -13.84 -16.41 14.38
N GLY A 269 -14.86 -17.18 14.74
CA GLY A 269 -16.23 -16.99 14.30
C GLY A 269 -16.43 -17.35 12.81
N PRO A 270 -17.56 -17.97 12.44
CA PRO A 270 -17.72 -18.67 11.16
C PRO A 270 -17.76 -17.79 9.90
N LYS A 271 -17.77 -16.46 10.07
CA LYS A 271 -17.83 -15.48 8.96
C LYS A 271 -16.52 -14.71 8.76
N SER A 272 -15.51 -14.93 9.61
CA SER A 272 -14.26 -14.21 9.49
C SER A 272 -13.35 -14.84 8.43
N LEU A 273 -12.49 -14.02 7.83
CA LEU A 273 -11.46 -14.52 6.93
C LEU A 273 -10.53 -15.51 7.63
N PHE A 274 -10.20 -15.27 8.90
CA PHE A 274 -9.38 -16.18 9.70
C PHE A 274 -10.01 -17.57 9.80
N HIS A 275 -11.32 -17.66 10.03
CA HIS A 275 -12.01 -18.95 10.04
C HIS A 275 -11.91 -19.64 8.67
N HIS A 276 -12.21 -18.92 7.58
CA HIS A 276 -12.15 -19.49 6.24
C HIS A 276 -10.75 -19.95 5.84
N PHE A 277 -9.72 -19.13 6.05
CA PHE A 277 -8.33 -19.50 5.76
C PHE A 277 -7.82 -20.62 6.67
N SER A 278 -8.28 -20.70 7.92
CA SER A 278 -7.93 -21.83 8.79
C SER A 278 -8.46 -23.17 8.28
N ASN A 279 -9.57 -23.18 7.53
CA ASN A 279 -10.11 -24.38 6.89
C ASN A 279 -9.38 -24.74 5.58
N LEU A 280 -8.61 -23.80 5.03
CA LEU A 280 -7.78 -24.00 3.84
C LEU A 280 -6.33 -24.35 4.19
N ASP A 281 -6.00 -24.56 5.46
CA ASP A 281 -4.64 -24.84 5.91
C ASP A 281 -4.01 -26.01 5.15
N GLY A 282 -2.80 -25.80 4.65
CA GLY A 282 -2.03 -26.75 3.84
C GLY A 282 -2.48 -26.85 2.37
N GLN A 283 -3.55 -26.17 1.95
CA GLN A 283 -3.99 -26.20 0.56
C GLN A 283 -3.12 -25.31 -0.33
N ARG A 284 -2.93 -25.75 -1.57
CA ARG A 284 -2.19 -25.05 -2.61
C ARG A 284 -3.09 -24.74 -3.80
N PHE A 285 -2.94 -23.54 -4.34
CA PHE A 285 -3.65 -23.05 -5.51
C PHE A 285 -2.65 -22.60 -6.58
N ASP A 286 -3.04 -22.72 -7.85
CA ASP A 286 -2.19 -22.31 -8.97
C ASP A 286 -2.08 -20.77 -9.07
N ARG A 287 -3.09 -20.04 -8.58
CA ARG A 287 -3.18 -18.57 -8.62
C ARG A 287 -3.92 -18.03 -7.41
N LEU A 288 -3.66 -16.78 -7.04
CA LEU A 288 -4.37 -16.08 -5.96
C LEU A 288 -5.89 -16.05 -6.16
N LYS A 289 -6.36 -15.76 -7.39
CA LYS A 289 -7.79 -15.72 -7.71
C LYS A 289 -8.50 -17.08 -7.68
N ASP A 290 -7.74 -18.18 -7.63
CA ASP A 290 -8.32 -19.53 -7.62
C ASP A 290 -8.75 -19.96 -6.20
N ILE A 291 -8.38 -19.19 -5.17
CA ILE A 291 -8.82 -19.41 -3.78
C ILE A 291 -10.33 -19.22 -3.69
N LYS A 292 -11.02 -20.24 -3.18
CA LYS A 292 -12.46 -20.24 -2.92
C LYS A 292 -12.73 -20.74 -1.52
N PHE A 293 -13.78 -20.19 -0.90
CA PHE A 293 -14.30 -20.70 0.36
C PHE A 293 -15.54 -21.53 0.08
N ASP A 294 -15.58 -22.74 0.63
CA ASP A 294 -16.76 -23.61 0.55
C ASP A 294 -17.97 -23.03 1.31
#